data_AF-A0A231P879-F1
#
_entry.id   AF-A0A231P879-F1
#
_cell.length_a   1.000
_cell.length_b   1.000
_cell.length_c   1.000
_cell.angle_alpha   90.00
_cell.angle_beta   90.00
_cell.angle_gamma   90.00
#
_symmetry.space_group_name_H-M   'P 1'
#
loop_
_entity.id
_entity.type
_entity.pdbx_description
1 polymer ?
#
loop_
_entity_poly.entity_id
_entity_poly.type
_entity_poly.pdbx_seq_one_letter_code
_entity_poly.pdbx_strand_id
1 'polypeptide(L)'
;MVTGQGNRLVTTGCLTILIALITVLGLPVSWLWYRHWHDEKVNSERRDKTFASTLKQARDAANDTTRALNASNARGTDVLMNVIWRHTKAPVITYDPTRRAFTATAAKSAFYNEEGLLPGGGPVRVMRCFVFTYAHRPSQMWSSRLSERENEVCRPGTGSAAWQAWRGRASPACMPRT
;
A
#
# COMPACT_ATOMS: atom_id res chain seq x y z
N MET A 1 -30.03 59.52 -43.86
CA MET A 1 -29.29 58.65 -42.91
C MET A 1 -30.28 57.72 -42.22
N VAL A 2 -30.45 56.50 -42.71
CA VAL A 2 -31.17 55.42 -41.99
C VAL A 2 -30.35 54.15 -42.18
N THR A 3 -29.30 54.00 -41.38
CA THR A 3 -28.45 52.80 -41.32
C THR A 3 -28.30 52.30 -39.88
N GLY A 4 -29.33 52.49 -39.05
CA GLY A 4 -29.29 52.17 -37.61
C GLY A 4 -30.01 50.88 -37.18
N GLN A 5 -30.89 50.31 -38.01
CA GLN A 5 -31.81 49.23 -37.57
C GLN A 5 -31.36 47.82 -37.97
N GLY A 6 -30.78 47.62 -39.16
CA GLY A 6 -30.32 46.29 -39.61
C GLY A 6 -29.24 45.69 -38.73
N ASN A 7 -28.30 46.52 -38.24
CA ASN A 7 -27.24 46.06 -37.34
C ASN A 7 -27.77 45.65 -35.97
N ARG A 8 -28.89 46.21 -35.49
CA ARG A 8 -29.47 45.90 -34.17
C ARG A 8 -30.12 44.51 -34.12
N LEU A 9 -30.79 44.09 -35.20
CA LEU A 9 -31.40 42.76 -35.30
C LEU A 9 -30.35 41.66 -35.47
N VAL A 10 -29.34 41.89 -36.32
CA VAL A 10 -28.21 40.95 -36.52
C VAL A 10 -27.37 40.81 -35.25
N THR A 11 -27.13 41.91 -34.51
CA THR A 11 -26.42 41.85 -33.22
C THR A 11 -27.22 41.14 -32.15
N THR A 12 -28.55 41.30 -32.11
CA THR A 12 -29.41 40.60 -31.13
C THR A 12 -29.48 39.09 -31.42
N GLY A 13 -29.56 38.70 -32.70
CA GLY A 13 -29.49 37.29 -33.11
C GLY A 13 -28.13 36.66 -32.84
N CYS A 14 -27.04 37.37 -33.11
CA CYS A 14 -25.69 36.88 -32.81
C CYS A 14 -25.47 36.74 -31.29
N LEU A 15 -25.91 37.72 -30.50
CA LEU A 15 -25.80 37.69 -29.04
C LEU A 15 -26.58 36.52 -28.43
N THR A 16 -27.79 36.24 -28.90
CA THR A 16 -28.61 35.12 -28.41
C THR A 16 -27.99 33.76 -28.75
N ILE A 17 -27.43 33.59 -29.96
CA ILE A 17 -26.69 32.37 -30.34
C ILE A 17 -25.45 32.19 -29.46
N LEU A 18 -24.73 33.28 -29.18
CA LEU A 18 -23.52 33.24 -28.34
C LEU A 18 -23.84 32.84 -26.90
N ILE A 19 -24.94 33.38 -26.34
CA ILE A 19 -25.43 32.98 -25.01
C ILE A 19 -25.86 31.51 -25.00
N ALA A 20 -26.56 31.05 -26.03
CA ALA A 20 -26.96 29.65 -26.16
C ALA A 20 -25.74 28.72 -26.24
N LEU A 21 -24.71 29.08 -27.00
CA LEU A 21 -23.47 28.30 -27.07
C LEU A 21 -22.72 28.27 -25.74
N ILE A 22 -22.58 29.41 -25.06
CA ILE A 22 -21.90 29.49 -23.76
C ILE A 22 -22.65 28.64 -22.72
N THR A 23 -23.98 28.69 -22.71
CA THR A 23 -24.76 27.90 -21.75
C THR A 23 -24.70 26.40 -22.08
N VAL A 24 -24.89 26.01 -23.34
CA VAL A 24 -24.85 24.60 -23.77
C VAL A 24 -23.47 23.98 -23.60
N LEU A 25 -22.38 24.72 -23.76
CA LEU A 25 -21.02 24.20 -23.58
C LEU A 25 -20.50 24.41 -22.15
N GLY A 26 -20.79 25.54 -21.55
CA GLY A 26 -20.30 25.89 -20.22
C GLY A 26 -20.90 25.05 -19.11
N LEU A 27 -22.20 24.74 -19.18
CA LEU A 27 -22.87 23.89 -18.19
C LEU A 27 -22.28 22.47 -18.13
N PRO A 28 -22.15 21.71 -19.24
CA PRO A 28 -21.57 20.38 -19.19
C PRO A 28 -20.08 20.39 -18.83
N VAL A 29 -19.31 21.38 -19.28
CA VAL A 29 -17.89 21.50 -18.89
C VAL A 29 -17.78 21.77 -17.39
N SER A 30 -18.57 22.69 -16.83
CA SER A 30 -18.60 22.99 -15.41
C SER A 30 -19.04 21.76 -14.59
N TRP A 31 -20.06 21.05 -15.06
CA TRP A 31 -20.54 19.82 -14.45
C TRP A 31 -19.49 18.71 -14.45
N LEU A 32 -18.86 18.44 -15.61
CA LEU A 32 -17.80 17.43 -15.73
C LEU A 32 -16.61 17.76 -14.86
N TRP A 33 -16.20 19.04 -14.81
CA TRP A 33 -15.13 19.51 -13.95
C TRP A 33 -15.46 19.29 -12.47
N TYR A 34 -16.65 19.72 -12.04
CA TYR A 34 -17.11 19.54 -10.66
C TYR A 34 -17.12 18.06 -10.28
N ARG A 35 -17.67 17.21 -11.16
CA ARG A 35 -17.75 15.77 -10.93
C ARG A 35 -16.35 15.15 -10.83
N HIS A 36 -15.45 15.47 -11.76
CA HIS A 36 -14.09 14.96 -11.75
C HIS A 36 -13.35 15.33 -10.46
N TRP A 37 -13.43 16.60 -10.06
CA TRP A 37 -12.83 17.10 -8.82
C TRP A 37 -13.43 16.42 -7.58
N HIS A 38 -14.75 16.25 -7.54
CA HIS A 38 -15.45 15.65 -6.42
C HIS A 38 -15.13 14.15 -6.29
N ASP A 39 -15.13 13.41 -7.41
CA ASP A 39 -14.81 11.99 -7.44
C ASP A 39 -13.34 11.73 -7.05
N GLU A 40 -12.41 12.57 -7.51
CA GLU A 40 -10.99 12.47 -7.12
C GLU A 40 -10.79 12.73 -5.61
N LYS A 41 -11.47 13.75 -5.07
CA LYS A 41 -11.35 14.08 -3.64
C LYS A 41 -11.94 12.99 -2.74
N VAL A 42 -13.15 12.51 -3.04
CA VAL A 42 -13.78 11.46 -2.22
C VAL A 42 -13.00 10.14 -2.33
N ASN A 43 -12.50 9.80 -3.52
CA ASN A 43 -11.74 8.57 -3.71
C ASN A 43 -10.38 8.64 -3.00
N SER A 44 -9.70 9.79 -3.03
CA SER A 44 -8.44 9.97 -2.28
C SER A 44 -8.64 9.89 -0.77
N GLU A 45 -9.67 10.54 -0.21
CA GLU A 45 -9.98 10.44 1.22
C GLU A 45 -10.31 9.00 1.67
N ARG A 46 -11.10 8.26 0.89
CA ARG A 46 -11.41 6.84 1.19
C ARG A 46 -10.18 5.95 1.07
N ARG A 47 -9.36 6.18 0.04
CA ARG A 47 -8.08 5.48 -0.16
C ARG A 47 -7.18 5.67 1.05
N ASP A 48 -6.99 6.91 1.49
CA ASP A 48 -6.12 7.26 2.60
C ASP A 48 -6.62 6.64 3.92
N LYS A 49 -7.93 6.69 4.16
CA LYS A 49 -8.53 6.06 5.36
C LYS A 49 -8.32 4.55 5.36
N THR A 50 -8.52 3.90 4.22
CA THR A 50 -8.38 2.44 4.09
C THR A 50 -6.92 2.02 4.20
N PHE A 51 -6.02 2.78 3.60
CA PHE A 51 -4.58 2.61 3.72
C PHE A 51 -4.12 2.80 5.17
N ALA A 52 -4.53 3.88 5.83
CA ALA A 52 -4.20 4.15 7.23
C ALA A 52 -4.70 3.04 8.17
N SER A 53 -5.91 2.53 7.95
CA SER A 53 -6.45 1.39 8.71
C SER A 53 -5.61 0.13 8.51
N THR A 54 -5.23 -0.17 7.27
CA THR A 54 -4.40 -1.34 6.94
C THR A 54 -3.01 -1.21 7.55
N LEU A 55 -2.40 -0.02 7.44
CA LEU A 55 -1.10 0.27 8.03
C LEU A 55 -1.13 0.16 9.55
N LYS A 56 -2.21 0.65 10.19
CA LYS A 56 -2.43 0.53 11.63
C LYS A 56 -2.54 -0.95 12.04
N GLN A 57 -3.38 -1.72 11.35
CA GLN A 57 -3.53 -3.16 11.61
C GLN A 57 -2.21 -3.92 11.45
N ALA A 58 -1.42 -3.60 10.43
CA ALA A 58 -0.08 -4.15 10.26
C ALA A 58 0.82 -3.82 11.46
N ARG A 59 0.82 -2.55 11.90
CA ARG A 59 1.62 -2.09 13.05
C ARG A 59 1.20 -2.78 14.34
N ASP A 60 -0.09 -2.92 14.58
CA ASP A 60 -0.64 -3.58 15.76
C ASP A 60 -0.23 -5.07 15.77
N ALA A 61 -0.34 -5.77 14.64
CA ALA A 61 0.12 -7.15 14.51
C ALA A 61 1.64 -7.30 14.76
N ALA A 62 2.45 -6.34 14.32
CA ALA A 62 3.89 -6.32 14.57
C ALA A 62 4.21 -6.09 16.05
N ASN A 63 3.48 -5.18 16.69
CA ASN A 63 3.62 -4.90 18.12
C ASN A 63 3.17 -6.08 18.98
N ASP A 64 2.07 -6.75 18.63
CA ASP A 64 1.59 -7.94 19.33
C ASP A 64 2.58 -9.10 19.20
N THR A 65 3.16 -9.28 18.01
CA THR A 65 4.24 -10.25 17.79
C THR A 65 5.47 -9.92 18.64
N THR A 66 5.86 -8.65 18.69
CA THR A 66 6.96 -8.17 19.52
C THR A 66 6.70 -8.42 21.00
N ARG A 67 5.48 -8.16 21.47
CA ARG A 67 5.06 -8.42 22.85
C ARG A 67 5.09 -9.91 23.18
N ALA A 68 4.59 -10.76 22.28
CA ALA A 68 4.63 -12.21 22.43
C ALA A 68 6.08 -12.74 22.45
N LEU A 69 6.94 -12.23 21.57
CA LEU A 69 8.36 -12.57 21.55
C LEU A 69 9.06 -12.17 22.85
N ASN A 70 8.80 -10.96 23.37
CA ASN A 70 9.32 -10.51 24.65
C ASN A 70 8.81 -11.37 25.83
N ALA A 71 7.52 -11.73 25.83
CA ALA A 71 6.93 -12.57 26.87
C ALA A 71 7.47 -14.02 26.86
N SER A 72 7.85 -14.53 25.69
CA SER A 72 8.39 -15.90 25.56
C SER A 72 9.73 -16.11 26.26
N ASN A 73 10.47 -15.03 26.58
CA ASN A 73 11.82 -15.06 27.16
C ASN A 73 12.76 -16.07 26.43
N ALA A 74 12.50 -16.30 25.14
CA ALA A 74 13.23 -17.27 24.33
C ALA A 74 14.66 -16.76 24.08
N ARG A 75 15.62 -17.36 24.79
CA ARG A 75 17.06 -17.02 24.68
C ARG A 75 17.82 -17.97 23.74
N GLY A 76 17.27 -19.15 23.46
CA GLY A 76 17.83 -20.13 22.54
C GLY A 76 17.47 -19.83 21.08
N THR A 77 18.44 -19.95 20.19
CA THR A 77 18.33 -19.69 18.74
C THR A 77 17.20 -20.48 18.09
N ASP A 78 17.07 -21.75 18.45
CA ASP A 78 16.10 -22.74 17.98
C ASP A 78 14.68 -22.46 18.49
N VAL A 79 14.54 -22.19 19.79
CA VAL A 79 13.27 -21.78 20.42
C VAL A 79 12.79 -20.48 19.79
N LEU A 80 13.72 -19.56 19.56
CA LEU A 80 13.41 -18.26 19.00
C LEU A 80 12.96 -18.35 17.53
N MET A 81 13.63 -19.18 16.71
CA MET A 81 13.19 -19.44 15.34
C MET A 81 11.77 -20.02 15.30
N ASN A 82 11.45 -20.95 16.21
CA ASN A 82 10.11 -21.55 16.28
C ASN A 82 9.03 -20.54 16.71
N VAL A 83 9.30 -19.70 17.72
CA VAL A 83 8.36 -18.66 18.17
C VAL A 83 8.14 -17.62 17.07
N ILE A 84 9.22 -17.14 16.44
CA ILE A 84 9.12 -16.20 15.31
C ILE A 84 8.29 -16.83 14.19
N TRP A 85 8.57 -18.06 13.79
CA TRP A 85 7.81 -18.75 12.76
C TRP A 85 6.33 -18.88 13.13
N ARG A 86 6.01 -19.29 14.35
CA ARG A 86 4.63 -19.47 14.83
C ARG A 86 3.82 -18.18 14.76
N HIS A 87 4.42 -17.03 15.06
CA HIS A 87 3.72 -15.74 15.07
C HIS A 87 3.74 -15.00 13.72
N THR A 88 4.82 -15.15 12.95
CA THR A 88 5.02 -14.36 11.72
C THR A 88 4.80 -15.16 10.44
N LYS A 89 4.89 -16.50 10.50
CA LYS A 89 5.02 -17.41 9.35
C LYS A 89 6.13 -16.97 8.38
N ALA A 90 7.15 -16.29 8.89
CA ALA A 90 8.18 -15.64 8.08
C ALA A 90 9.39 -16.56 7.84
N PRO A 91 9.81 -16.79 6.58
CA PRO A 91 10.87 -17.74 6.25
C PRO A 91 12.30 -17.18 6.37
N VAL A 92 12.47 -15.88 6.62
CA VAL A 92 13.81 -15.26 6.63
C VAL A 92 14.18 -14.87 8.05
N ILE A 93 15.08 -15.65 8.67
CA ILE A 93 15.71 -15.33 9.95
C ILE A 93 17.22 -15.33 9.73
N THR A 94 17.85 -14.17 9.87
CA THR A 94 19.31 -14.02 9.82
C THR A 94 19.85 -13.82 11.23
N TYR A 95 20.93 -14.52 11.57
CA TYR A 95 21.65 -14.34 12.83
C TYR A 95 23.02 -13.72 12.55
N ASP A 96 23.31 -12.59 13.22
CA ASP A 96 24.64 -11.97 13.24
C ASP A 96 25.37 -12.47 14.50
N PRO A 97 26.36 -13.38 14.37
CA PRO A 97 27.06 -13.95 15.52
C PRO A 97 27.94 -12.92 16.24
N THR A 98 28.46 -11.91 15.53
CA THR A 98 29.32 -10.87 16.07
C THR A 98 28.55 -9.97 17.02
N ARG A 99 27.30 -9.63 16.65
CA ARG A 99 26.40 -8.80 17.46
C ARG A 99 25.41 -9.60 18.30
N ARG A 100 25.46 -10.94 18.18
CA ARG A 100 24.46 -11.90 18.71
C ARG A 100 23.03 -11.44 18.45
N ALA A 101 22.81 -10.92 17.24
CA ALA A 101 21.57 -10.24 16.87
C ALA A 101 20.75 -11.11 15.93
N PHE A 102 19.46 -11.24 16.21
CA PHE A 102 18.51 -11.92 15.33
C PHE A 102 17.74 -10.89 14.52
N THR A 103 17.56 -11.14 13.23
CA THR A 103 16.68 -10.36 12.38
C THR A 103 15.74 -11.31 11.65
N ALA A 104 14.43 -11.08 11.76
CA ALA A 104 13.42 -11.85 11.03
C ALA A 104 12.63 -10.93 10.11
N THR A 105 12.37 -11.37 8.87
CA THR A 105 11.67 -10.57 7.87
C THR A 105 10.46 -11.30 7.31
N ALA A 106 9.28 -10.70 7.43
CA ALA A 106 8.01 -11.22 6.92
C ALA A 106 7.45 -10.28 5.87
N ALA A 107 6.97 -10.79 4.73
CA ALA A 107 6.21 -10.02 3.76
C ALA A 107 4.72 -10.40 3.85
N LYS A 108 3.81 -9.42 3.91
CA LYS A 108 2.36 -9.65 3.80
C LYS A 108 1.75 -8.70 2.79
N SER A 109 0.91 -9.26 1.93
CA SER A 109 0.03 -8.46 1.09
C SER A 109 -1.24 -8.08 1.84
N ALA A 110 -1.72 -6.88 1.61
CA ALA A 110 -3.06 -6.45 1.99
C ALA A 110 -3.79 -5.97 0.73
N PHE A 111 -5.09 -6.25 0.66
CA PHE A 111 -5.93 -5.82 -0.45
C PHE A 111 -6.97 -4.84 0.07
N TYR A 112 -7.25 -3.81 -0.71
CA TYR A 112 -8.39 -2.93 -0.48
C TYR A 112 -9.05 -2.54 -1.79
N ASN A 113 -10.30 -2.11 -1.71
CA ASN A 113 -11.09 -1.71 -2.87
C ASN A 113 -11.01 -0.19 -3.03
N GLU A 114 -10.65 0.28 -4.22
CA GLU A 114 -10.79 1.66 -4.68
C GLU A 114 -12.03 1.74 -5.56
N GLU A 115 -12.84 2.79 -5.49
CA GLU A 115 -13.95 2.95 -6.43
C GLU A 115 -13.41 3.32 -7.81
N GLY A 116 -14.05 2.82 -8.87
CA GLY A 116 -13.63 3.08 -10.24
C GLY A 116 -13.75 4.56 -10.60
N LEU A 117 -12.75 5.09 -11.31
CA LEU A 117 -12.71 6.49 -11.75
C LEU A 117 -13.75 6.80 -12.86
N LEU A 118 -14.29 5.77 -13.51
CA LEU A 118 -15.22 5.89 -14.62
C LEU A 118 -16.67 5.69 -14.15
N PRO A 119 -17.64 6.48 -14.66
CA PRO A 119 -19.05 6.23 -14.40
C PRO A 119 -19.44 4.82 -14.88
N GLY A 120 -19.89 3.98 -13.96
CA GLY A 120 -20.19 2.55 -14.20
C GLY A 120 -19.01 1.60 -13.96
N GLY A 121 -17.82 2.11 -13.64
CA GLY A 121 -16.67 1.31 -13.21
C GLY A 121 -16.86 0.80 -11.79
N GLY A 122 -16.95 -0.52 -11.64
CA GLY A 122 -16.98 -1.16 -10.32
C GLY A 122 -15.70 -0.94 -9.51
N PRO A 123 -15.69 -1.34 -8.23
CA PRO A 123 -14.51 -1.21 -7.39
C PRO A 123 -13.31 -1.98 -7.95
N VAL A 124 -12.16 -1.33 -7.99
CA VAL A 124 -10.86 -1.89 -8.36
C VAL A 124 -10.14 -2.36 -7.11
N ARG A 125 -9.66 -3.60 -7.12
CA ARG A 125 -8.91 -4.17 -5.98
C ARG A 125 -7.43 -3.81 -6.11
N VAL A 126 -6.91 -3.04 -5.16
CA VAL A 126 -5.50 -2.68 -5.06
C VAL A 126 -4.79 -3.55 -4.03
N MET A 127 -3.63 -4.08 -4.42
CA MET A 127 -2.74 -4.81 -3.53
C MET A 127 -1.64 -3.87 -3.02
N ARG A 128 -1.25 -4.02 -1.75
CA ARG A 128 -0.07 -3.38 -1.14
C ARG A 128 0.79 -4.42 -0.44
N CYS A 129 2.10 -4.23 -0.46
CA CYS A 129 3.05 -5.12 0.19
C CYS A 129 3.69 -4.47 1.42
N PHE A 130 3.59 -5.14 2.57
CA PHE A 130 4.22 -4.72 3.81
C PHE A 130 5.30 -5.71 4.23
N VAL A 131 6.49 -5.18 4.50
CA VAL A 131 7.62 -5.94 5.04
C VAL A 131 7.82 -5.59 6.51
N PHE A 132 7.74 -6.61 7.36
CA PHE A 132 7.98 -6.55 8.79
C PHE A 132 9.38 -7.05 9.08
N THR A 133 10.19 -6.23 9.76
CA THR A 133 11.53 -6.60 10.21
C THR A 133 11.56 -6.60 11.73
N TYR A 134 11.77 -7.76 12.32
CA TYR A 134 11.91 -7.93 13.77
C TYR A 134 13.38 -8.08 14.11
N ALA A 135 13.91 -7.26 15.01
CA ALA A 135 15.30 -7.34 15.45
C ALA A 135 15.40 -7.52 16.96
N HIS A 136 16.32 -8.40 17.38
CA HIS A 136 16.65 -8.64 18.77
C HIS A 136 18.15 -8.56 18.97
N ARG A 137 18.57 -7.91 20.06
CA ARG A 137 19.96 -7.81 20.51
C ARG A 137 20.05 -8.26 21.96
N PRO A 138 21.16 -8.89 22.39
CA PRO A 138 21.35 -9.22 23.79
C PRO A 138 21.38 -7.91 24.56
N SER A 139 20.53 -7.76 25.59
CA SER A 139 20.23 -6.52 26.37
C SER A 139 19.10 -5.62 25.88
N GLN A 140 18.48 -5.92 24.73
CA GLN A 140 17.34 -5.13 24.22
C GLN A 140 16.12 -6.00 24.01
N MET A 141 14.94 -5.44 24.29
CA MET A 141 13.69 -6.05 23.89
C MET A 141 13.61 -6.17 22.37
N TRP A 142 12.76 -7.08 21.90
CA TRP A 142 12.40 -7.17 20.49
C TRP A 142 11.93 -5.81 19.98
N SER A 143 12.39 -5.46 18.77
CA SER A 143 11.94 -4.27 18.05
C SER A 143 11.38 -4.67 16.71
N SER A 144 10.28 -4.03 16.29
CA SER A 144 9.69 -4.23 14.97
C SER A 144 9.80 -2.96 14.13
N ARG A 145 10.14 -3.12 12.86
CA ARG A 145 10.06 -2.08 11.83
C ARG A 145 9.11 -2.53 10.73
N LEU A 146 8.27 -1.60 10.28
CA LEU A 146 7.34 -1.79 9.18
C LEU A 146 7.81 -0.95 7.99
N SER A 147 7.82 -1.52 6.81
CA SER A 147 8.12 -0.80 5.57
C SER A 147 7.17 -1.25 4.47
N GLU A 148 6.57 -0.29 3.76
CA GLU A 148 5.87 -0.58 2.51
C GLU A 148 6.90 -0.89 1.42
N ARG A 149 6.61 -1.87 0.59
CA ARG A 149 7.42 -2.26 -0.56
C ARG A 149 6.55 -2.39 -1.80
N GLU A 150 7.22 -2.46 -2.93
CA GLU A 150 6.59 -2.75 -4.21
C GLU A 150 5.87 -4.11 -4.16
N ASN A 151 4.81 -4.23 -4.95
CA ASN A 151 3.88 -5.36 -4.90
C ASN A 151 4.52 -6.68 -5.30
N GLU A 152 5.59 -6.62 -6.10
CA GLU A 152 6.44 -7.70 -6.58
C GLU A 152 7.06 -8.48 -5.42
N VAL A 153 7.36 -7.82 -4.29
CA VAL A 153 7.95 -8.44 -3.10
C VAL A 153 6.96 -9.38 -2.41
N CYS A 154 5.66 -9.05 -2.42
CA CYS A 154 4.60 -9.88 -1.84
C CYS A 154 3.88 -10.74 -2.87
N ARG A 155 4.15 -10.55 -4.17
CA ARG A 155 3.58 -11.40 -5.20
C ARG A 155 4.19 -12.79 -5.02
N PRO A 156 3.39 -13.85 -4.89
CA PRO A 156 3.94 -15.20 -4.90
C PRO A 156 4.57 -15.41 -6.28
N GLY A 157 5.89 -15.25 -6.36
CA GLY A 157 6.64 -15.58 -7.54
C GLY A 157 6.41 -17.06 -7.82
N THR A 158 5.95 -17.38 -9.02
CA THR A 158 6.12 -18.70 -9.60
C THR A 158 7.60 -19.08 -9.49
N GLY A 159 7.93 -19.97 -8.56
CA GLY A 159 9.21 -20.67 -8.51
C GLY A 159 10.33 -20.01 -7.69
N SER A 160 10.74 -20.70 -6.62
CA SER A 160 12.15 -20.95 -6.24
C SER A 160 13.13 -19.80 -5.92
N ALA A 161 12.87 -18.52 -6.20
CA ALA A 161 13.87 -17.46 -6.02
C ALA A 161 14.16 -17.12 -4.54
N ALA A 162 13.14 -17.16 -3.67
CA ALA A 162 13.34 -16.99 -2.22
C ALA A 162 14.15 -18.14 -1.60
N TRP A 163 14.01 -19.36 -2.14
CA TRP A 163 14.83 -20.52 -1.76
C TRP A 163 16.26 -20.45 -2.30
N GLN A 164 16.47 -19.90 -3.50
CA GLN A 164 17.81 -19.74 -4.09
C GLN A 164 18.61 -18.63 -3.39
N ALA A 165 17.96 -17.54 -2.97
CA ALA A 165 18.60 -16.51 -2.14
C ALA A 165 19.04 -17.04 -0.76
N TRP A 166 18.35 -18.06 -0.23
CA TRP A 166 18.72 -18.78 0.99
C TRP A 166 19.99 -19.63 0.80
N ARG A 167 20.12 -20.33 -0.34
CA ARG A 167 21.32 -21.16 -0.63
C ARG A 167 22.58 -20.34 -0.87
N GLY A 168 22.47 -19.15 -1.46
CA GLY A 168 23.63 -18.30 -1.73
C GLY A 168 24.22 -17.60 -0.50
N ARG A 169 23.51 -17.58 0.64
CA ARG A 169 23.90 -16.82 1.84
C ARG A 169 23.98 -17.65 3.12
N ALA A 170 23.62 -18.93 3.06
CA ALA A 170 23.87 -19.87 4.13
C ALA A 170 25.34 -20.31 4.09
N SER A 171 26.16 -19.84 5.02
CA SER A 171 27.43 -20.51 5.32
C SER A 171 27.15 -21.99 5.61
N PRO A 172 27.97 -22.93 5.08
CA PRO A 172 27.74 -24.37 5.18
C PRO A 172 27.80 -24.95 6.62
N ALA A 173 27.93 -24.11 7.65
CA ALA A 173 28.12 -24.53 9.04
C ALA A 173 26.81 -24.88 9.79
N CYS A 174 25.63 -24.80 9.15
CA CYS A 174 24.35 -25.05 9.82
C CYS A 174 23.43 -25.98 9.01
N MET A 175 23.94 -27.10 8.52
CA MET A 175 23.08 -28.24 8.19
C MET A 175 23.10 -29.26 9.32
N PRO A 176 21.94 -29.67 9.87
CA PRO A 176 21.88 -30.85 10.71
C PRO A 176 22.24 -32.07 9.85
N ARG A 177 23.20 -32.88 10.34
CA ARG A 177 23.40 -34.23 9.80
C ARG A 177 22.11 -35.01 10.05
N THR A 178 21.60 -35.61 8.98
CA THR A 178 20.62 -36.69 9.06
C THR A 178 21.27 -37.95 9.58
#